data_AF-A0A392VV25-F1
#
_entry.id   AF-A0A392VV25-F1
#
_cell.length_a   1.000
_cell.length_b   1.000
_cell.length_c   1.000
_cell.angle_alpha   90.00
_cell.angle_beta   90.00
_cell.angle_gamma   90.00
#
_symmetry.space_group_name_H-M   'P 1'
#
loop_
_entity.id
_entity.type
_entity.pdbx_description
1 polymer ?
#
loop_
_entity_poly.entity_id
_entity_poly.type
_entity_poly.pdbx_seq_one_letter_code
_entity_poly.pdbx_strand_id
1 'polypeptide(L)' 'MQLSDEQLKPYSGMLIGFAGEQVEVMGYTTLYTTFGEGENAKMIK' A
#
# COMPACT_ATOMS: atom_id res chain seq x y z
N MET A 1 -9.22 9.98 5.63
CA MET A 1 -9.27 9.29 6.93
C MET A 1 -7.85 8.87 7.25
N GLN A 2 -7.26 9.38 8.32
CA GLN A 2 -5.91 9.01 8.74
C GLN A 2 -6.06 8.27 10.07
N LEU A 3 -5.73 6.98 10.08
CA LEU A 3 -5.67 6.19 11.31
C LEU A 3 -4.47 6.67 12.14
N SER A 4 -4.61 6.66 13.47
CA SER A 4 -3.45 6.89 14.35
C SER A 4 -2.55 5.65 14.37
N ASP A 5 -1.28 5.85 14.71
CA ASP A 5 -0.31 4.75 14.74
C ASP A 5 -0.71 3.65 15.74
N GLU A 6 -1.44 3.98 16.81
CA GLU A 6 -1.96 2.98 17.77
C GLU A 6 -3.10 2.12 17.19
N GLN A 7 -3.75 2.57 16.12
CA GLN A 7 -4.82 1.84 15.44
C GLN A 7 -4.31 0.93 14.33
N LEU A 8 -3.05 1.10 13.92
CA LEU A 8 -2.44 0.25 12.90
C LEU A 8 -2.13 -1.12 13.50
N LYS A 9 -2.45 -2.20 12.77
CA LYS A 9 -1.99 -3.57 13.07
C LYS A 9 -0.92 -4.00 12.06
N PRO A 10 0.22 -4.57 12.49
CA PRO A 10 1.30 -4.86 11.57
C PRO A 10 0.82 -5.88 10.55
N TYR A 11 1.13 -5.65 9.29
CA TYR A 11 0.88 -6.67 8.28
C TYR A 11 2.02 -7.68 8.33
N SER A 12 1.67 -8.96 8.42
CA SER A 12 2.60 -10.09 8.38
C SER A 12 2.22 -10.96 7.20
N GLY A 13 2.94 -10.81 6.09
CA GLY A 13 2.65 -11.51 4.84
C GLY A 13 3.50 -11.01 3.67
N MET A 14 3.14 -11.45 2.46
CA MET A 14 3.82 -11.06 1.23
C MET A 14 3.08 -9.89 0.58
N LEU A 15 3.83 -8.85 0.23
CA LEU A 15 3.33 -7.81 -0.66
C LEU A 15 3.59 -8.23 -2.10
N ILE A 16 2.52 -8.33 -2.88
CA ILE A 16 2.57 -8.75 -4.28
C ILE A 16 2.47 -7.51 -5.16
N GLY A 17 3.53 -7.25 -5.93
CA GLY A 17 3.61 -6.18 -6.92
C GLY A 17 2.75 -6.46 -8.14
N PHE A 18 2.50 -5.42 -8.94
CA PHE A 18 1.65 -5.50 -10.13
C PHE A 18 2.20 -6.45 -11.22
N ALA A 19 3.52 -6.63 -11.29
CA ALA A 19 4.16 -7.60 -12.20
C ALA A 19 4.45 -8.95 -11.53
N GLY A 20 3.89 -9.18 -10.33
CA GLY A 20 3.97 -10.45 -9.61
C GLY A 20 5.20 -10.60 -8.71
N GLU A 21 6.01 -9.55 -8.55
CA GLU A 21 7.10 -9.53 -7.57
C GLU A 21 6.55 -9.73 -6.16
N GLN A 22 7.23 -10.52 -5.34
CA GLN A 22 6.81 -10.76 -3.96
C GLN A 22 7.91 -10.33 -3.00
N VAL A 23 7.54 -9.53 -2.01
CA VAL A 23 8.45 -9.08 -0.95
C VAL A 23 7.81 -9.36 0.40
N GLU A 24 8.56 -10.02 1.29
CA GLU A 24 8.14 -10.22 2.68
C GLU A 24 8.10 -8.88 3.41
N VAL A 25 6.96 -8.57 4.03
CA VAL A 25 6.80 -7.33 4.79
C VAL A 25 6.91 -7.62 6.28
N MET A 26 7.79 -6.88 6.93
CA MET A 26 7.96 -6.88 8.39
C MET A 26 7.51 -5.51 8.94
N GLY A 27 6.23 -5.37 9.30
CA GLY A 27 5.70 -4.19 10.00
C GLY A 27 4.61 -3.44 9.24
N TYR A 28 4.76 -2.11 9.16
CA TYR A 28 3.83 -1.21 8.48
C TYR A 28 4.51 -0.59 7.28
N THR A 29 3.82 -0.54 6.16
CA THR A 29 4.25 0.24 5.01
C THR A 29 3.12 1.18 4.58
N THR A 30 3.48 2.40 4.17
CA THR A 30 2.53 3.31 3.53
C THR A 30 2.59 3.07 2.03
N LEU A 31 1.48 2.64 1.43
CA LEU A 31 1.40 2.46 -0.01
C LEU A 31 0.77 3.69 -0.64
N TYR A 32 1.43 4.21 -1.66
CA TYR A 32 0.87 5.23 -2.54
C TYR A 32 0.52 4.53 -3.84
N THR A 33 -0.77 4.32 -4.08
CA THR A 33 -1.25 3.66 -5.30
C THR A 33 -1.93 4.68 -6.18
N THR A 34 -1.46 4.80 -7.42
CA THR A 34 -2.13 5.60 -8.45
C THR A 34 -3.16 4.73 -9.15
N PHE A 35 -4.43 5.15 -9.12
CA PHE A 35 -5.53 4.50 -9.81
C PHE A 35 -5.96 5.32 -11.02
N GLY A 36 -6.35 4.64 -12.11
CA GLY A 36 -6.76 5.29 -13.36
C GLY A 36 -5.60 5.56 -14.32
N GLU A 37 -5.90 6.14 -15.49
CA GLU A 37 -4.94 6.41 -16.56
C GLU A 37 -5.11 7.85 -17.09
N GLY A 38 -4.02 8.42 -17.61
CA GLY A 38 -4.01 9.77 -18.18
C GLY A 38 -4.44 10.85 -17.16
N GLU A 39 -5.34 11.75 -17.57
CA GLU A 39 -5.83 12.83 -16.70
C GLU A 39 -6.72 12.35 -15.55
N ASN A 40 -7.23 11.11 -15.62
CA ASN A 40 -8.02 10.50 -14.55
C ASN A 40 -7.17 9.77 -13.51
N ALA A 41 -5.84 9.75 -13.68
CA ALA A 41 -4.94 9.13 -12.74
C ALA A 41 -4.96 9.90 -11.41
N LYS A 42 -5.21 9.18 -10.31
CA LYS A 42 -5.25 9.74 -8.96
C LYS A 42 -4.44 8.90 -8.00
N MET A 43 -3.53 9.56 -7.28
CA MET A 43 -2.81 8.94 -6.17
C MET A 43 -3.69 8.87 -4.93
N ILE A 44 -3.78 7.68 -4.34
CA ILE A 44 -4.44 7.42 -3.07
C ILE A 44 -3.40 6.90 -2.09
N LYS A 45 -3.42 7.43 -0.88
CA LYS A 45 -2.62 7.00 0.28
C LYS A 45 -3.46 6.10 1.17
#